data_AF-A0A4U0QVD7-F1
#
_entry.id   AF-A0A4U0QVD7-F1
#
_cell.length_a   1.000
_cell.length_b   1.000
_cell.length_c   1.000
_cell.angle_alpha   90.00
_cell.angle_beta   90.00
_cell.angle_gamma   90.00
#
_symmetry.space_group_name_H-M   'P 1'
#
loop_
_entity.id
_entity.type
_entity.pdbx_description
1 polymer ?
#
loop_
_entity_poly.entity_id
_entity_poly.type
_entity_poly.pdbx_seq_one_letter_code
_entity_poly.pdbx_strand_id
1 'polypeptide(L)' 'MERFIAAVETYALGCGISPQSLLRKTVNAQWGQWQKWKDGDASPTMRIVDQIYAYMAENPPPQTSEDAA' A
#
# COMPACT_ATOMS: atom_id res chain seq x y z
N MET A 1 8.26 -9.15 -6.40
CA MET A 1 8.20 -7.81 -5.78
C MET A 1 7.38 -6.82 -6.60
N GLU A 2 7.59 -6.72 -7.92
CA GLU A 2 6.89 -5.76 -8.79
C GLU A 2 5.36 -5.81 -8.69
N ARG A 3 4.77 -7.01 -8.66
CA ARG A 3 3.32 -7.19 -8.50
C ARG A 3 2.78 -6.60 -7.19
N PHE A 4 3.52 -6.77 -6.09
CA PHE A 4 3.13 -6.25 -4.79
C PHE A 4 3.25 -4.72 -4.76
N ILE A 5 4.37 -4.19 -5.27
CA ILE A 5 4.57 -2.74 -5.39
C ILE A 5 3.41 -2.10 -6.17
N ALA A 6 3.09 -2.63 -7.35
CA ALA A 6 2.01 -2.10 -8.18
C ALA A 6 0.63 -2.17 -7.52
N ALA A 7 0.33 -3.24 -6.76
CA ALA A 7 -0.93 -3.37 -6.04
C ALA A 7 -1.07 -2.29 -4.94
N VAL A 8 -0.01 -2.08 -4.16
CA VAL A 8 0.04 -1.06 -3.11
C VAL A 8 -0.07 0.33 -3.72
N GLU A 9 0.59 0.61 -4.84
CA GLU A 9 0.49 1.91 -5.54
C GLU A 9 -0.93 2.17 -6.05
N THR A 10 -1.55 1.18 -6.70
CA THR A 10 -2.92 1.29 -7.22
C THR A 10 -3.91 1.56 -6.10
N TYR A 11 -3.81 0.81 -5.00
CA TYR A 11 -4.65 1.02 -3.83
C TYR A 11 -4.41 2.40 -3.20
N ALA A 12 -3.15 2.78 -3.00
CA ALA A 12 -2.81 4.07 -2.40
C ALA A 12 -3.33 5.24 -3.24
N LEU A 13 -3.23 5.13 -4.57
CA LEU A 13 -3.82 6.06 -5.52
C LEU A 13 -5.35 6.13 -5.39
N GLY A 14 -6.04 4.99 -5.32
CA GLY A 14 -7.49 4.93 -5.11
C GLY A 14 -7.94 5.50 -3.77
N CYS A 15 -7.09 5.46 -2.75
CA CYS A 15 -7.32 6.11 -1.46
C CYS A 15 -6.87 7.58 -1.39
N GLY A 16 -6.22 8.12 -2.43
CA GLY A 16 -5.63 9.46 -2.39
C GLY A 16 -4.50 9.63 -1.37
N ILE A 17 -3.79 8.54 -1.02
CA ILE A 17 -2.66 8.56 -0.07
C ILE A 17 -1.37 8.09 -0.75
N SER A 18 -0.23 8.36 -0.13
CA SER A 18 1.04 7.80 -0.60
C SER A 18 1.22 6.35 -0.09
N PRO A 19 1.90 5.48 -0.86
CA PRO A 19 2.26 4.13 -0.40
C PRO A 19 3.00 4.13 0.94
N GLN A 20 3.91 5.09 1.15
CA GLN A 20 4.62 5.26 2.43
C GLN A 20 3.65 5.54 3.59
N SER A 21 2.60 6.33 3.37
CA SER A 21 1.57 6.58 4.38
C SER A 21 0.73 5.33 4.65
N LEU A 22 0.38 4.56 3.62
CA LEU A 22 -0.29 3.27 3.80
C LEU A 22 0.57 2.33 4.65
N LEU A 23 1.85 2.15 4.31
CA LEU A 23 2.80 1.32 5.06
C LEU A 23 2.93 1.75 6.53
N ARG A 24 2.93 3.06 6.80
CA ARG A 24 2.95 3.56 8.18
C ARG A 24 1.66 3.23 8.93
N LYS A 25 0.51 3.32 8.28
CA LYS A 25 -0.79 2.98 8.89
C LYS A 25 -0.93 1.48 9.15
N THR A 26 -0.40 0.63 8.28
CA THR A 26 -0.59 -0.83 8.36
C THR A 26 0.42 -1.54 9.23
N VAL A 27 1.71 -1.23 9.06
CA VAL A 27 2.82 -1.97 9.69
C VAL A 27 3.77 -1.06 10.47
N ASN A 28 3.40 0.20 10.68
CA ASN A 28 4.25 1.21 11.31
C ASN A 28 5.66 1.27 10.68
N ALA A 29 5.70 1.21 9.34
CA ALA A 29 6.92 1.21 8.56
C ALA A 29 7.81 2.42 8.86
N GLN A 30 9.12 2.23 8.77
CA GLN A 30 10.07 3.33 8.91
C GLN A 30 10.03 4.25 7.69
N TRP A 31 10.41 5.52 7.89
CA TRP A 31 10.54 6.48 6.80
C TRP A 31 11.56 6.00 5.77
N GLY A 32 11.19 6.06 4.48
CA GLY A 32 12.02 5.59 3.38
C GLY A 32 12.00 4.07 3.15
N GLN A 33 11.27 3.30 3.97
CA GLN A 33 11.15 1.85 3.79
C GLN A 33 10.45 1.48 2.47
N TRP A 34 9.47 2.26 2.03
CA TRP A 34 8.84 2.08 0.72
C TRP A 34 9.85 2.22 -0.43
N GLN A 35 10.69 3.26 -0.37
CA GLN A 35 11.68 3.53 -1.40
C GLN A 35 12.70 2.40 -1.50
N LYS A 36 13.18 1.88 -0.35
CA LYS A 36 14.05 0.69 -0.32
C LYS A 36 13.42 -0.56 -0.93
N TRP A 37 12.11 -0.73 -0.80
CA TRP A 37 11.41 -1.85 -1.45
C TRP A 37 11.28 -1.69 -2.96
N LYS A 38 11.13 -0.45 -3.45
CA LYS A 38 11.15 -0.17 -4.88
C LYS A 38 12.55 -0.33 -5.49
N ASP A 39 13.57 0.13 -4.79
CA ASP A 39 14.97 0.09 -5.26
C ASP A 39 15.57 -1.32 -5.16
N GLY A 40 14.89 -2.25 -4.46
CA GLY A 40 15.35 -3.62 -4.25
C GLY A 40 16.37 -3.75 -3.11
N ASP A 41 16.74 -2.66 -2.46
CA ASP A 41 17.66 -2.60 -1.30
C ASP A 41 17.11 -3.33 -0.06
N ALA A 42 15.79 -3.44 0.05
CA ALA A 42 15.13 -4.21 1.09
C ALA A 42 13.89 -4.91 0.53
N SER A 43 13.49 -6.01 1.17
CA SER A 43 12.26 -6.71 0.84
C SER A 43 11.36 -6.83 2.08
N PRO A 44 10.03 -6.67 1.93
CA PRO A 44 9.09 -7.00 3.00
C PRO A 44 9.12 -8.51 3.27
N THR A 45 8.85 -8.88 4.51
CA THR A 45 8.60 -10.29 4.85
C THR A 45 7.21 -10.70 4.36
N MET A 46 6.99 -12.00 4.11
CA MET A 46 5.67 -12.51 3.70
C MET A 46 4.56 -12.09 4.68
N ARG A 47 4.84 -12.09 5.99
CA ARG A 47 3.91 -11.59 7.01
C ARG A 47 3.49 -10.14 6.81
N ILE A 48 4.41 -9.26 6.42
CA ILE A 48 4.11 -7.85 6.14
C ILE A 48 3.26 -7.73 4.88
N VAL A 49 3.59 -8.50 3.85
CA VAL A 49 2.82 -8.54 2.60
C VAL A 49 1.38 -8.98 2.87
N ASP A 50 1.19 -10.07 3.60
CA ASP A 50 -0.13 -10.60 3.95
C ASP A 50 -0.94 -9.59 4.77
N GLN A 51 -0.31 -8.94 5.75
CA GLN A 51 -0.96 -7.92 6.57
C GLN A 51 -1.41 -6.70 5.75
N ILE A 52 -0.60 -6.28 4.77
CA ILE A 52 -0.97 -5.17 3.88
C ILE A 52 -2.12 -5.59 2.96
N TYR A 53 -2.10 -6.81 2.42
CA TYR A 53 -3.23 -7.33 1.63
C TYR A 53 -4.51 -7.45 2.45
N ALA A 54 -4.44 -7.98 3.67
CA ALA A 54 -5.58 -8.04 4.59
C ALA A 54 -6.15 -6.64 4.84
N TYR A 55 -5.29 -5.67 5.16
CA TYR A 55 -5.72 -4.29 5.37
C TYR A 55 -6.41 -3.69 4.14
N MET A 56 -5.85 -3.89 2.94
CA MET A 56 -6.45 -3.39 1.69
C MET A 56 -7.80 -4.06 1.38
N ALA A 57 -7.98 -5.33 1.76
CA ALA A 57 -9.25 -6.03 1.61
C ALA A 57 -10.30 -5.56 2.64
N GLU A 58 -9.88 -5.30 3.87
CA GLU A 58 -10.75 -4.78 4.94
C GLU A 58 -11.13 -3.31 4.75
N ASN A 59 -10.27 -2.54 4.09
CA ASN A 59 -10.47 -1.12 3.85
C ASN A 59 -10.46 -0.86 2.34
N PRO A 60 -11.50 -1.22 1.58
CA PRO A 60 -11.52 -0.91 0.15
C PRO A 60 -11.32 0.60 -0.06
N PRO A 61 -10.60 1.01 -1.12
CA PRO A 61 -10.47 2.42 -1.44
C PRO A 61 -11.88 3.02 -1.55
N PRO A 62 -12.09 4.25 -1.03
CA PRO A 62 -13.38 4.90 -1.15
C PRO A 62 -13.72 4.91 -2.63
N GLN A 63 -14.75 4.15 -3.01
CA GLN A 63 -15.28 4.21 -4.36
C GLN A 63 -15.54 5.69 -4.58
N THR A 64 -14.81 6.31 -5.51
CA THR A 64 -15.19 7.65 -5.94
C THR A 64 -16.57 7.42 -6.54
N SER A 65 -17.62 7.69 -5.76
CA SER A 65 -18.97 7.84 -6.23
C SER A 65 -18.97 9.08 -7.12
N GLU A 66 -18.39 8.95 -8.30
CA GLU A 66 -18.71 9.76 -9.48
C GLU A 66 -19.87 9.04 -10.17
N ASP A 67 -20.98 8.92 -9.46
CA ASP A 67 -22.32 8.71 -10.01
C ASP A 67 -23.31 9.38 -9.05
N ALA A 68 -23.11 10.69 -8.90
CA ALA A 68 -24.04 11.62 -8.27
C ALA A 68 -23.97 12.95 -9.04
N ALA A 69 -24.58 12.97 -10.23
CA ALA A 69 -25.12 14.18 -10.88
C ALA A 69 -25.98 13.80 -12.09
#